data_AF-A0A7X7L949-F1
#
_entry.id   AF-A0A7X7L949-F1
#
_cell.length_a   1.000
_cell.length_b   1.000
_cell.length_c   1.000
_cell.angle_alpha   90.00
_cell.angle_beta   90.00
_cell.angle_gamma   90.00
#
_symmetry.space_group_name_H-M   'P 1'
#
loop_
_entity.id
_entity.type
_entity.pdbx_description
1 polymer ?
#
loop_
_entity_poly.entity_id
_entity_poly.type
_entity_poly.pdbx_seq_one_letter_code
_entity_poly.pdbx_strand_id
1 'polypeptide(L)'
;MAVKAAMPRHFSIVVFGLTQVVLDLEVLWHIVRHEYPLHTSLHTCVGSSAAAIALAVIGKPASQWIKRIWNRIVVKCHGADLAVNTHTTWTASLSAAFIGTLSHILLDSLFHPDIEPLQPWSPANRLRGVVDRHGVELLCIVLGVIGLAWFFGRELKRRKASHASHATASSNPDPDPPCLGASFRSHRAKPHRP
;
A
#
# COMPACT_ATOMS: atom_id res chain seq x y z
N MET A 1 -0.56 -6.38 6.46
CA MET A 1 -1.82 -5.66 6.81
C MET A 1 -1.72 -4.81 8.08
N ALA A 2 -1.09 -5.30 9.15
CA ALA A 2 -0.93 -4.55 10.40
C ALA A 2 -0.28 -3.15 10.23
N VAL A 3 0.80 -3.04 9.45
CA VAL A 3 1.49 -1.74 9.21
C VAL A 3 0.58 -0.72 8.54
N LYS A 4 -0.20 -1.13 7.52
CA LYS A 4 -1.16 -0.24 6.87
C LYS A 4 -2.27 0.20 7.82
N ALA A 5 -2.74 -0.69 8.69
CA ALA A 5 -3.76 -0.38 9.69
C ALA A 5 -3.24 0.66 10.71
N ALA A 6 -1.98 0.55 11.12
CA ALA A 6 -1.30 1.50 12.00
C ALA A 6 -1.01 2.85 11.32
N MET A 7 -0.52 2.84 10.09
CA MET A 7 0.02 4.01 9.39
C MET A 7 -0.61 4.21 7.99
N PRO A 8 -1.92 4.49 7.88
CA PRO A 8 -2.63 4.45 6.60
C PRO A 8 -2.19 5.53 5.60
N ARG A 9 -1.70 6.68 6.08
CA ARG A 9 -1.22 7.78 5.23
C ARG A 9 0.24 7.62 4.80
N HIS A 10 1.01 6.84 5.55
CA HIS A 10 2.45 6.69 5.35
C HIS A 10 2.83 5.32 4.79
N PHE A 11 1.89 4.53 4.29
CA PHE A 11 2.18 3.20 3.76
C PHE A 11 1.34 2.90 2.52
N SER A 12 1.99 2.54 1.41
CA SER A 12 1.31 2.16 0.17
C SER A 12 1.23 0.64 0.01
N ILE A 13 0.02 0.07 0.09
CA ILE A 13 -0.21 -1.37 -0.16
C ILE A 13 0.25 -1.75 -1.57
N VAL A 14 0.00 -0.90 -2.57
CA VAL A 14 0.36 -1.21 -3.95
C VAL A 14 1.87 -1.31 -4.11
N VAL A 15 2.64 -0.42 -3.49
CA VAL A 15 4.12 -0.47 -3.57
C VAL A 15 4.65 -1.68 -2.81
N PHE A 16 4.11 -1.97 -1.63
CA PHE A 16 4.44 -3.19 -0.89
C PHE A 16 4.13 -4.45 -1.71
N GLY A 17 2.99 -4.51 -2.39
CA GLY A 17 2.65 -5.64 -3.26
C GLY A 17 3.61 -5.76 -4.44
N LEU A 18 3.97 -4.64 -5.07
CA LEU A 18 4.95 -4.62 -6.16
C LEU A 18 6.32 -5.13 -5.71
N THR A 19 6.74 -4.87 -4.47
CA THR A 19 8.02 -5.41 -3.98
C THR A 19 8.00 -6.92 -3.86
N GLN A 20 6.88 -7.51 -3.40
CA GLN A 20 6.79 -8.97 -3.30
C GLN A 20 6.88 -9.60 -4.69
N VAL A 21 6.10 -9.09 -5.64
CA VAL A 21 6.12 -9.56 -7.03
C VAL A 21 7.53 -9.48 -7.62
N VAL A 22 8.22 -8.36 -7.44
CA VAL A 22 9.55 -8.17 -8.06
C VAL A 22 10.62 -9.07 -7.45
N LEU A 23 10.59 -9.33 -6.15
CA LEU A 23 11.51 -10.29 -5.53
C LEU A 23 11.19 -11.72 -5.97
N ASP A 24 9.92 -12.10 -6.01
CA ASP A 24 9.47 -13.41 -6.47
C ASP A 24 9.81 -13.68 -7.95
N LEU A 25 9.97 -12.64 -8.78
CA LEU A 25 10.38 -12.79 -10.18
C LEU A 25 11.79 -13.39 -10.32
N GLU A 26 12.71 -13.14 -9.37
CA GLU A 26 14.03 -13.81 -9.37
C GLU A 26 13.88 -15.31 -9.15
N VAL A 27 13.10 -15.70 -8.14
CA VAL A 27 12.84 -17.11 -7.83
C VAL A 27 12.13 -17.79 -9.00
N LEU A 28 11.10 -17.16 -9.55
CA LEU A 28 10.38 -17.66 -10.72
C LEU A 28 11.30 -17.86 -11.93
N TRP A 29 12.20 -16.89 -12.17
CA TRP A 29 13.17 -16.97 -13.26
C TRP A 29 14.09 -18.19 -13.11
N HIS A 30 14.64 -18.42 -11.93
CA HIS A 30 15.50 -19.58 -11.67
C HIS A 30 14.73 -20.92 -11.71
N ILE A 31 13.47 -20.95 -11.24
CA ILE A 31 12.60 -22.14 -11.39
C ILE A 31 12.40 -22.50 -12.86
N VAL A 32 12.07 -21.51 -13.70
CA VAL A 32 11.84 -21.72 -15.15
C VAL A 32 13.11 -22.21 -15.86
N ARG A 33 14.29 -21.86 -15.34
CA ARG A 33 15.58 -22.32 -15.88
C ARG A 33 16.11 -23.60 -15.24
N HIS A 34 15.40 -24.17 -14.26
CA HIS A 34 15.88 -25.30 -13.47
C HIS A 34 17.25 -25.06 -12.81
N GLU A 35 17.51 -23.82 -12.40
CA GLU A 35 18.75 -23.42 -11.75
C GLU A 35 18.62 -23.51 -10.22
N TYR A 36 19.73 -23.79 -9.53
CA TYR A 36 19.83 -23.73 -8.07
C TYR A 36 21.16 -23.06 -7.71
N PRO A 37 21.23 -22.19 -6.69
CA PRO A 37 20.15 -21.77 -5.77
C PRO A 37 19.08 -20.89 -6.43
N LEU A 38 17.87 -20.88 -5.85
CA LEU A 38 16.74 -20.09 -6.39
C LEU A 38 16.82 -18.63 -5.97
N HIS A 39 17.30 -18.39 -4.74
CA HIS A 39 17.39 -17.07 -4.15
C HIS A 39 18.82 -16.56 -4.28
N THR A 40 19.05 -15.66 -5.24
CA THR A 40 20.40 -15.22 -5.59
C THR A 40 20.61 -13.75 -5.23
N SER A 41 20.60 -12.87 -6.21
CA SER A 41 21.08 -11.49 -6.09
C SER A 41 20.11 -10.61 -5.31
N LEU A 42 18.80 -10.69 -5.58
CA LEU A 42 17.78 -9.85 -4.94
C LEU A 42 17.54 -10.24 -3.48
N HIS A 43 17.84 -11.48 -3.10
CA HIS A 43 17.71 -11.98 -1.74
C HIS A 43 18.98 -11.78 -0.87
N THR A 44 19.95 -11.01 -1.36
CA THR A 44 21.07 -10.49 -0.55
C THR A 44 20.70 -9.15 0.10
N CYS A 45 21.28 -8.79 1.25
CA CYS A 45 21.05 -7.48 1.87
C CYS A 45 21.42 -6.31 0.96
N VAL A 46 22.41 -6.48 0.07
CA VAL A 46 22.82 -5.45 -0.89
C VAL A 46 21.81 -5.35 -2.03
N GLY A 47 21.52 -6.47 -2.69
CA GLY A 47 20.60 -6.50 -3.82
C GLY A 47 19.20 -6.08 -3.40
N SER A 48 18.77 -6.46 -2.21
CA SER A 48 17.49 -6.05 -1.66
C SER A 48 17.42 -4.56 -1.32
N SER A 49 18.50 -3.99 -0.80
CA SER A 49 18.56 -2.56 -0.50
C SER A 49 18.54 -1.74 -1.80
N ALA A 50 19.26 -2.21 -2.83
CA ALA A 50 19.21 -1.60 -4.15
C ALA A 50 17.82 -1.72 -4.78
N ALA A 51 17.18 -2.90 -4.70
CA ALA A 51 15.82 -3.13 -5.16
C ALA A 51 14.82 -2.25 -4.40
N ALA A 52 14.95 -2.10 -3.08
CA ALA A 52 14.10 -1.25 -2.26
C ALA A 52 14.15 0.20 -2.70
N ILE A 53 15.34 0.73 -3.00
CA ILE A 53 15.52 2.09 -3.51
C ILE A 53 14.90 2.23 -4.90
N ALA A 54 15.20 1.30 -5.81
CA ALA A 54 14.64 1.31 -7.16
C ALA A 54 13.10 1.25 -7.14
N LEU A 55 12.53 0.37 -6.32
CA LEU A 55 11.09 0.19 -6.14
C LEU A 55 10.45 1.35 -5.37
N ALA A 56 11.17 2.05 -4.50
CA ALA A 56 10.66 3.27 -3.89
C ALA A 56 10.47 4.37 -4.95
N VAL A 57 11.42 4.48 -5.90
CA VAL A 57 11.40 5.46 -7.00
C VAL A 57 10.33 5.12 -8.03
N ILE A 58 10.32 3.89 -8.54
CA ILE A 58 9.40 3.42 -9.57
C ILE A 58 8.00 3.14 -9.00
N GLY A 59 7.93 2.68 -7.76
CA GLY A 59 6.68 2.29 -7.10
C GLY A 59 5.71 3.44 -6.93
N LYS A 60 6.19 4.67 -6.75
CA LYS A 60 5.29 5.84 -6.67
C LYS A 60 4.50 6.04 -7.99
N PRO A 61 5.13 6.31 -9.16
CA PRO A 61 4.38 6.46 -10.40
C PRO A 61 3.60 5.20 -10.78
N ALA A 62 4.16 4.00 -10.57
CA ALA A 62 3.46 2.73 -10.82
C ALA A 62 2.19 2.60 -9.95
N SER A 63 2.28 2.91 -8.66
CA SER A 63 1.14 2.90 -7.73
C SER A 63 0.05 3.88 -8.14
N GLN A 64 0.43 5.09 -8.56
CA GLN A 64 -0.54 6.07 -9.03
C GLN A 64 -1.22 5.61 -10.33
N TRP A 65 -0.46 5.02 -11.25
CA TRP A 65 -0.96 4.48 -12.51
C TRP A 65 -1.93 3.31 -12.29
N ILE A 66 -1.57 2.33 -11.45
CA ILE A 66 -2.43 1.20 -11.09
C ILE A 66 -3.74 1.69 -10.46
N LYS A 67 -3.68 2.64 -9.52
CA LYS A 67 -4.89 3.20 -8.90
C LYS A 67 -5.77 3.97 -9.89
N ARG A 68 -5.18 4.65 -10.88
CA ARG A 68 -5.95 5.30 -11.95
C ARG A 68 -6.67 4.29 -12.83
N ILE A 69 -6.01 3.18 -13.19
CA ILE A 69 -6.63 2.09 -13.95
C ILE A 69 -7.78 1.50 -13.13
N TRP A 70 -7.55 1.20 -11.86
CA TRP A 70 -8.58 0.71 -10.94
C TRP A 70 -9.80 1.62 -10.92
N ASN A 71 -9.60 2.92 -10.68
CA ASN A 71 -10.71 3.88 -10.66
C ASN A 71 -11.46 3.95 -12.00
N ARG A 72 -10.77 3.86 -13.14
CA ARG A 72 -11.42 3.83 -14.46
C ARG A 72 -12.30 2.60 -14.64
N ILE A 73 -11.87 1.44 -14.15
CA ILE A 73 -12.63 0.18 -14.22
C ILE A 73 -13.82 0.24 -13.26
N VAL A 74 -13.57 0.61 -12.00
CA VAL A 74 -14.57 0.62 -10.94
C VAL A 74 -15.68 1.63 -11.20
N VAL A 75 -15.35 2.85 -11.62
CA VAL A 75 -16.37 3.87 -11.92
C VAL A 75 -17.30 3.42 -13.05
N LYS A 76 -16.78 2.66 -14.02
CA LYS A 76 -17.60 2.08 -15.10
C LYS A 76 -18.53 0.96 -14.62
N CYS A 77 -18.11 0.16 -13.64
CA CYS A 77 -18.81 -1.08 -13.27
C CYS A 77 -19.64 -0.97 -11.98
N HIS A 78 -19.22 -0.17 -11.01
CA HIS A 78 -19.75 -0.16 -9.63
C HIS A 78 -19.97 1.27 -9.07
N GLY A 79 -19.85 2.31 -9.89
CA GLY A 79 -20.02 3.70 -9.46
C GLY A 79 -18.83 4.27 -8.68
N ALA A 80 -19.02 5.43 -8.06
CA ALA A 80 -17.93 6.22 -7.45
C ALA A 80 -17.52 5.78 -6.03
N ASP A 81 -18.32 4.95 -5.36
CA ASP A 81 -18.12 4.60 -3.94
C ASP A 81 -16.85 3.78 -3.66
N LEU A 82 -16.33 3.09 -4.66
CA LEU A 82 -15.14 2.24 -4.58
C LEU A 82 -13.88 2.92 -5.17
N ALA A 83 -13.99 4.19 -5.60
CA ALA A 83 -12.83 4.92 -6.10
C ALA A 83 -11.85 5.26 -4.98
N VAL A 84 -10.56 5.08 -5.24
CA VAL A 84 -9.50 5.32 -4.27
C VAL A 84 -8.70 6.57 -4.61
N ASN A 85 -8.14 7.24 -3.59
CA ASN A 85 -7.26 8.37 -3.82
C ASN A 85 -5.99 7.92 -4.58
N THR A 86 -5.78 8.49 -5.76
CA THR A 86 -4.67 8.11 -6.64
C THR A 86 -3.33 8.66 -6.17
N HIS A 87 -3.30 9.68 -5.31
CA HIS A 87 -2.06 10.26 -4.82
C HIS A 87 -1.30 9.28 -3.91
N THR A 88 0.01 9.15 -4.16
CA THR A 88 0.94 8.37 -3.34
C THR A 88 2.11 9.29 -3.01
N THR A 89 2.34 9.52 -1.72
CA THR A 89 3.46 10.32 -1.21
C THR A 89 4.77 9.55 -1.30
N TRP A 90 5.90 10.26 -1.39
CA TRP A 90 7.24 9.66 -1.37
C TRP A 90 7.51 8.84 -0.10
N THR A 91 7.14 9.36 1.07
CA THR A 91 7.30 8.66 2.36
C THR A 91 6.54 7.33 2.38
N ALA A 92 5.33 7.30 1.84
CA ALA A 92 4.53 6.07 1.71
C ALA A 92 5.08 5.07 0.69
N SER A 93 5.78 5.53 -0.35
CA SER A 93 6.47 4.67 -1.30
C SER A 93 7.72 4.07 -0.68
N LEU A 94 8.56 4.92 -0.07
CA LEU A 94 9.82 4.54 0.55
C LEU A 94 9.62 3.53 1.68
N SER A 95 8.76 3.87 2.65
CA SER A 95 8.47 2.95 3.76
C SER A 95 7.88 1.63 3.30
N ALA A 96 6.97 1.64 2.32
CA ALA A 96 6.40 0.40 1.79
C ALA A 96 7.43 -0.46 1.07
N ALA A 97 8.34 0.14 0.31
CA ALA A 97 9.38 -0.59 -0.41
C ALA A 97 10.41 -1.21 0.55
N PHE A 98 10.89 -0.44 1.54
CA PHE A 98 11.83 -0.93 2.54
C PHE A 98 11.20 -1.99 3.45
N ILE A 99 9.99 -1.75 3.96
CA ILE A 99 9.30 -2.73 4.79
C ILE A 99 8.99 -3.99 3.97
N GLY A 100 8.57 -3.84 2.71
CA GLY A 100 8.32 -4.94 1.78
C GLY A 100 9.53 -5.83 1.62
N THR A 101 10.61 -5.28 1.07
CA THR A 101 11.87 -6.01 0.83
C THR A 101 12.47 -6.63 2.08
N LEU A 102 12.54 -5.89 3.20
CA LEU A 102 13.06 -6.42 4.45
C LEU A 102 12.19 -7.55 5.00
N SER A 103 10.86 -7.40 4.96
CA SER A 103 9.95 -8.44 5.45
C SER A 103 10.00 -9.70 4.60
N HIS A 104 10.16 -9.56 3.29
CA HIS A 104 10.23 -10.68 2.35
C HIS A 104 11.48 -11.53 2.63
N ILE A 105 12.66 -10.89 2.62
CA ILE A 105 13.93 -11.58 2.87
C ILE A 105 14.00 -12.15 4.28
N LEU A 106 13.44 -11.46 5.28
CA LEU A 106 13.38 -11.99 6.64
C LEU A 106 12.58 -13.29 6.69
N LEU A 107 11.41 -13.34 6.04
CA LEU A 107 10.56 -14.52 5.98
C LEU A 107 11.24 -15.65 5.19
N ASP A 108 11.83 -15.35 4.03
CA ASP A 108 12.51 -16.36 3.24
C ASP A 108 13.77 -16.88 3.94
N SER A 109 14.49 -16.02 4.67
CA SER A 109 15.64 -16.45 5.48
C SER A 109 15.27 -17.45 6.58
N LEU A 110 14.02 -17.42 7.05
CA LEU A 110 13.51 -18.39 8.02
C LEU A 110 12.99 -19.66 7.33
N PHE A 111 12.39 -19.52 6.14
CA PHE A 111 11.67 -20.61 5.48
C PHE A 111 12.54 -21.42 4.50
N HIS A 112 13.39 -20.74 3.73
CA HIS A 112 14.18 -21.30 2.64
C HIS A 112 15.65 -21.51 3.04
N PRO A 113 16.19 -22.74 2.86
CA PRO A 113 17.55 -23.05 3.26
C PRO A 113 18.62 -22.51 2.31
N ASP A 114 18.26 -22.06 1.11
CA ASP A 114 19.18 -21.55 0.09
C ASP A 114 19.37 -20.03 0.14
N ILE A 115 18.68 -19.34 1.06
CA ILE A 115 18.84 -17.91 1.30
C ILE A 115 20.15 -17.64 2.07
N GLU A 116 20.97 -16.74 1.53
CA GLU A 116 22.23 -16.26 2.09
C GLU A 116 22.28 -14.72 2.13
N PRO A 117 21.69 -14.07 3.15
CA PRO A 117 21.46 -12.61 3.14
C PRO A 117 22.76 -11.80 3.17
N LEU A 118 23.83 -12.36 3.73
CA LEU A 118 25.12 -11.68 3.93
C LEU A 118 26.05 -11.78 2.72
N GLN A 119 25.63 -12.38 1.60
CA GLN A 119 26.40 -12.36 0.35
C GLN A 119 26.60 -10.90 -0.14
N PRO A 120 27.79 -10.55 -0.70
CA PRO A 120 28.93 -11.42 -1.01
C PRO A 120 29.93 -11.59 0.14
N TRP A 121 29.67 -11.04 1.33
CA TRP A 121 30.62 -11.09 2.45
C TRP A 121 30.63 -12.43 3.18
N SER A 122 29.47 -13.11 3.24
CA SER A 122 29.36 -14.40 3.90
C SER A 122 28.14 -15.18 3.39
N PRO A 123 28.24 -16.52 3.22
CA PRO A 123 27.09 -17.38 2.97
C PRO A 123 26.22 -17.61 4.22
N ALA A 124 26.60 -17.04 5.37
CA ALA A 124 25.92 -17.33 6.62
C ALA A 124 24.49 -16.76 6.66
N ASN A 125 23.54 -17.62 7.03
CA ASN A 125 22.20 -17.24 7.44
C ASN A 125 21.98 -17.67 8.90
N ARG A 126 22.05 -16.72 9.82
CA ARG A 126 21.88 -16.98 11.28
C ARG A 126 20.44 -17.29 11.67
N LEU A 127 19.47 -17.03 10.81
CA LEU A 127 18.06 -17.30 11.04
C LEU A 127 17.67 -18.73 10.64
N ARG A 128 18.55 -19.43 9.93
CA ARG A 128 18.32 -20.79 9.44
C ARG A 128 18.09 -21.75 10.60
N GLY A 129 16.92 -22.39 10.61
CA GLY A 129 16.55 -23.39 11.63
C GLY A 129 16.17 -22.82 13.00
N VAL A 130 16.05 -21.50 13.16
CA VAL A 130 15.59 -20.87 14.42
C VAL A 130 14.11 -21.17 14.69
N VAL A 131 13.31 -21.23 13.63
CA VAL A 131 11.88 -21.54 13.67
C VAL A 131 11.61 -22.62 12.63
N ASP A 132 10.78 -23.61 12.98
CA ASP A 132 10.32 -24.62 12.01
C ASP A 132 9.46 -23.98 10.91
N ARG A 133 9.44 -24.60 9.72
CA ARG A 133 8.69 -24.08 8.56
C ARG A 133 7.21 -23.89 8.88
N HIS A 134 6.60 -24.84 9.59
CA HIS A 134 5.21 -24.74 10.02
C HIS A 134 4.99 -23.63 11.04
N GLY A 135 5.99 -23.35 11.87
CA GLY A 135 5.96 -22.24 12.83
C GLY A 135 5.93 -20.88 12.14
N VAL A 136 6.73 -20.69 11.08
CA VAL A 136 6.73 -19.46 10.27
C VAL A 136 5.38 -19.28 9.58
N GLU A 137 4.82 -20.34 9.00
CA GLU A 137 3.51 -20.33 8.34
C GLU A 137 2.39 -19.95 9.32
N LEU A 138 2.33 -20.60 10.47
CA LEU A 138 1.32 -20.33 11.50
C LEU A 138 1.43 -18.89 12.02
N LEU A 139 2.65 -18.40 12.24
CA LEU A 139 2.89 -17.02 12.67
C LEU A 139 2.35 -16.02 11.63
N CYS A 140 2.62 -16.26 10.34
CA CYS A 140 2.11 -15.43 9.25
C CYS A 140 0.57 -15.42 9.21
N ILE A 141 -0.07 -16.58 9.35
CA ILE A 141 -1.53 -16.71 9.39
C ILE A 141 -2.10 -15.91 10.56
N VAL A 142 -1.58 -16.11 11.77
CA VAL A 142 -2.05 -15.44 13.00
C VAL A 142 -1.91 -13.92 12.88
N LEU A 143 -0.75 -13.43 12.46
CA LEU A 143 -0.52 -11.99 12.25
C LEU A 143 -1.40 -11.41 11.14
N GLY A 144 -1.65 -12.19 10.08
CA GLY A 144 -2.58 -11.85 9.00
C GLY A 144 -4.00 -11.64 9.51
N VAL A 145 -4.52 -12.58 10.29
CA VAL A 145 -5.86 -12.54 10.90
C VAL A 145 -5.98 -11.36 11.86
N ILE A 146 -5.02 -11.17 12.78
CA ILE A 146 -5.00 -10.05 13.72
C ILE A 146 -5.01 -8.71 12.97
N GLY A 147 -4.17 -8.57 11.94
CA GLY A 147 -4.10 -7.37 11.12
C GLY A 147 -5.40 -7.07 10.37
N LEU A 148 -6.08 -8.10 9.87
CA LEU A 148 -7.35 -7.97 9.17
C LEU A 148 -8.48 -7.57 10.13
N ALA A 149 -8.57 -8.22 11.29
CA ALA A 149 -9.54 -7.89 12.33
C ALA A 149 -9.38 -6.44 12.81
N TRP A 150 -8.14 -5.99 13.02
CA TRP A 150 -7.86 -4.62 13.41
C TRP A 150 -8.27 -3.61 12.33
N PHE A 151 -7.97 -3.89 11.06
CA PHE A 151 -8.35 -3.05 9.94
C PHE A 151 -9.86 -2.86 9.85
N PHE A 152 -10.63 -3.95 9.86
CA PHE A 152 -12.10 -3.88 9.81
C PHE A 152 -12.69 -3.21 11.06
N GLY A 153 -12.18 -3.52 12.26
CA GLY A 153 -12.65 -2.88 13.49
C GLY A 153 -12.48 -1.35 13.47
N ARG A 154 -11.37 -0.86 12.90
CA ARG A 154 -11.12 0.57 12.74
C ARG A 154 -12.04 1.22 11.69
N GLU A 155 -12.30 0.53 10.59
CA GLU A 155 -13.16 1.03 9.52
C GLU A 155 -14.62 1.11 9.96
N LEU A 156 -15.12 0.09 10.67
CA LEU A 156 -16.47 0.11 11.25
C LEU A 156 -16.65 1.27 12.23
N LYS A 157 -15.66 1.56 13.07
CA LYS A 157 -15.69 2.73 13.97
C LYS A 157 -15.74 4.06 13.20
N ARG A 158 -15.00 4.19 12.10
CA ARG A 158 -15.02 5.37 11.23
C ARG A 158 -16.39 5.60 10.59
N ARG A 159 -16.99 4.54 10.06
CA ARG A 159 -18.32 4.60 9.44
C ARG A 159 -19.41 4.96 10.44
N LYS A 160 -19.36 4.41 11.65
CA LYS A 160 -20.29 4.76 12.73
C LYS A 160 -20.17 6.24 13.11
N ALA A 161 -18.94 6.76 13.24
CA ALA A 161 -18.72 8.17 13.53
C ALA A 161 -19.25 9.09 12.41
N SER A 162 -19.02 8.76 11.13
CA SER A 162 -19.53 9.56 10.01
C SER A 162 -21.05 9.54 9.90
N HIS A 163 -21.70 8.39 10.16
CA HIS A 163 -23.16 8.30 10.20
C HIS A 163 -23.75 9.13 11.35
N ALA A 164 -23.14 9.10 12.54
CA ALA A 164 -23.58 9.91 13.68
C ALA A 164 -23.46 11.42 13.41
N SER A 165 -22.36 11.87 12.79
CA SER A 165 -22.19 13.27 12.38
C SER A 165 -23.22 13.71 11.33
N HIS A 166 -23.51 12.88 10.33
CA HIS A 166 -24.53 13.20 9.31
C HIS A 166 -25.94 13.26 9.90
N ALA A 167 -26.31 12.33 10.79
CA ALA A 167 -27.61 12.33 11.45
C ALA A 167 -27.81 13.59 12.32
N THR A 168 -26.76 14.03 13.01
CA THR A 168 -26.78 15.25 13.83
C THR A 168 -26.92 16.51 12.97
N ALA A 169 -26.24 16.56 11.82
CA ALA A 169 -26.32 17.67 10.87
C ALA A 169 -27.70 17.75 10.19
N SER A 170 -28.37 16.62 9.91
CA SER A 170 -29.74 16.65 9.36
C SER A 170 -30.81 17.03 10.39
N SER A 171 -30.55 16.87 11.69
CA SER A 171 -31.49 17.23 12.76
C SER A 171 -31.39 18.68 13.24
N ASN A 172 -30.29 19.37 12.92
CA ASN A 172 -30.10 20.81 13.17
C ASN A 172 -29.95 21.53 11.82
N PRO A 173 -31.06 21.85 11.11
CA PRO A 173 -30.96 22.79 10.01
C PRO A 173 -30.45 24.12 10.57
N ASP A 174 -29.41 24.68 9.95
CA ASP A 174 -28.97 26.06 10.23
C ASP A 174 -30.19 26.99 10.17
N PRO A 175 -30.33 27.97 11.09
CA PRO A 175 -31.34 29.00 10.93
C PRO A 175 -31.11 29.70 9.58
N ASP A 176 -32.17 29.81 8.78
CA ASP A 176 -32.14 30.43 7.46
C ASP A 176 -31.29 31.71 7.48
N PRO A 177 -30.40 31.93 6.50
CA PRO A 177 -29.72 33.20 6.40
C PRO A 177 -30.77 34.30 6.31
N PRO A 178 -30.64 35.42 7.04
CA PRO A 178 -31.63 36.48 7.01
C PRO A 178 -31.81 36.92 5.56
N CYS A 179 -33.05 36.86 5.07
CA CYS A 179 -33.48 37.37 3.77
C CYS A 179 -33.07 38.83 3.62
N LEU A 180 -31.85 39.08 3.15
CA LEU A 180 -31.40 40.40 2.73
C LEU A 180 -32.08 40.69 1.39
N GLY A 181 -33.03 41.61 1.48
CA GLY A 181 -33.93 42.00 0.42
C GLY A 181 -33.25 42.36 -0.89
N ALA A 182 -34.01 42.11 -1.95
CA ALA A 182 -33.72 42.54 -3.30
C ALA A 182 -33.27 44.00 -3.37
N SER A 183 -32.09 44.23 -3.95
CA SER A 183 -31.80 45.49 -4.63
C SER A 183 -31.26 45.18 -6.01
N PHE A 184 -32.18 45.19 -6.97
CA PHE A 184 -31.92 45.38 -8.39
C PHE A 184 -30.96 46.56 -8.59
N ARG A 185 -29.80 46.34 -9.22
CA ARG A 185 -29.11 47.41 -9.93
C ARG A 185 -28.52 46.91 -11.23
N SER A 186 -29.22 47.23 -12.30
CA SER A 186 -28.75 47.14 -13.67
C SER A 186 -27.64 48.17 -13.92
N HIS A 187 -26.53 47.77 -14.54
CA HIS A 187 -25.80 48.56 -15.54
C HIS A 187 -24.82 47.62 -16.26
N ARG A 188 -25.12 47.20 -17.50
CA ARG A 188 -24.87 47.87 -18.79
C ARG A 188 -23.47 47.55 -19.36
N ALA A 189 -23.49 46.54 -20.26
CA ALA A 189 -22.86 46.46 -21.59
C ALA A 189 -21.32 46.60 -21.83
N LYS A 190 -20.77 45.51 -22.43
CA LYS A 190 -19.91 45.39 -23.65
C LYS A 190 -18.44 45.90 -23.62
N PRO A 191 -17.57 45.53 -24.60
CA PRO A 191 -17.35 44.24 -25.31
C PRO A 191 -15.85 43.90 -25.62
N HIS A 192 -15.62 42.68 -26.14
CA HIS A 192 -14.61 42.24 -27.14
C HIS A 192 -13.12 42.70 -27.16
N ARG A 193 -12.23 41.68 -27.01
CA ARG A 193 -11.14 41.21 -27.92
C ARG A 193 -9.99 42.17 -28.31
N PRO A 194 -8.88 41.70 -28.94
CA PRO A 194 -8.58 40.40 -29.56
C PRO A 194 -7.91 39.36 -28.66
#